data_AF-A0A2Z6E497-F1
#
_entry.id   AF-A0A2Z6E497-F1
#
_cell.length_a   1.000
_cell.length_b   1.000
_cell.length_c   1.000
_cell.angle_alpha   90.00
_cell.angle_beta   90.00
_cell.angle_gamma   90.00
#
_symmetry.space_group_name_H-M   'P 1'
#
loop_
_entity.id
_entity.type
_entity.pdbx_description
1 polymer ?
#
loop_
_entity_poly.entity_id
_entity_poly.type
_entity_poly.pdbx_seq_one_letter_code
_entity_poly.pdbx_strand_id
1 'polypeptide(L)'
;MRQLYTSPRHENIDRVVALLSEHGIAVKVTNRSNWNRPAHRRFSYAQRNEDRSAWPQVWVERADDYPRARELLRGLGIEPVVRHAEELALAREPSPQHRRQALVVRVRRLVMLVLAAVFALLMMRYLGMLGPARP
;
A
#
# COMPACT_ATOMS: atom_id res chain seq x y z
N MET A 1 -0.79 -16.30 15.04
CA MET A 1 0.39 -15.95 14.21
C MET A 1 0.11 -14.71 13.39
N ARG A 2 1.06 -13.76 13.32
CA ARG A 2 0.89 -12.52 12.54
C ARG A 2 2.19 -12.15 11.83
N GLN A 3 2.09 -11.77 10.56
CA GLN A 3 3.26 -11.37 9.76
C GLN A 3 3.83 -10.06 10.29
N LEU A 4 5.14 -10.03 10.50
CA LEU A 4 5.87 -8.89 11.05
C LEU A 4 6.76 -8.22 9.99
N TYR A 5 7.49 -9.02 9.20
CA TYR A 5 8.48 -8.51 8.26
C TYR A 5 8.59 -9.39 7.02
N THR A 6 8.96 -8.81 5.88
CA THR A 6 9.25 -9.54 4.64
C THR A 6 10.35 -8.82 3.87
N SER A 7 11.26 -9.59 3.28
CA SER A 7 12.36 -9.06 2.49
C SER A 7 12.79 -10.09 1.45
N PRO A 8 13.19 -9.66 0.24
CA PRO A 8 13.81 -10.56 -0.72
C PRO A 8 15.22 -11.00 -0.32
N ARG A 9 15.86 -10.33 0.66
CA ARG A 9 17.21 -10.62 1.13
C ARG A 9 17.16 -11.54 2.34
N HIS A 10 17.75 -12.73 2.22
CA HIS A 10 17.77 -13.73 3.28
C HIS A 10 18.52 -13.24 4.52
N GLU A 11 19.59 -12.46 4.36
CA GLU A 11 20.38 -11.92 5.46
C GLU A 11 19.55 -10.98 6.34
N ASN A 12 18.62 -10.23 5.76
CA ASN A 12 17.72 -9.35 6.52
C ASN A 12 16.74 -10.17 7.37
N ILE A 13 16.25 -11.30 6.83
CA ILE A 13 15.40 -12.22 7.58
C ILE A 13 16.16 -12.80 8.77
N ASP A 14 17.39 -13.25 8.55
CA ASP A 14 18.23 -13.82 9.60
C ASP A 14 18.53 -12.82 10.72
N ARG A 15 18.86 -11.57 10.38
CA ARG A 15 19.06 -10.51 11.38
C ARG A 15 17.81 -10.24 12.21
N VAL A 16 16.64 -10.19 11.56
CA VAL A 16 15.36 -9.97 12.28
C VAL A 16 15.04 -11.17 13.18
N VAL A 17 15.28 -12.40 12.72
CA VAL A 17 15.07 -13.61 13.53
C VAL A 17 16.00 -13.65 14.73
N ALA A 18 17.28 -13.32 14.54
CA ALA A 18 18.28 -13.25 15.61
C ALA A 18 17.86 -12.22 16.66
N LEU A 19 17.55 -10.99 16.23
CA LEU A 19 17.08 -9.91 17.10
C LEU A 19 15.87 -10.32 17.95
N LEU A 20 14.85 -10.93 17.33
CA LEU A 20 13.63 -11.30 18.03
C LEU A 20 13.86 -12.47 18.98
N SER A 21 14.69 -13.44 18.57
CA SER A 21 15.09 -14.57 19.42
C SER A 21 15.87 -14.10 20.65
N GLU A 22 16.79 -13.14 20.51
CA GLU A 22 17.54 -12.53 21.61
C GLU A 22 16.62 -11.90 22.67
N HIS A 23 15.47 -11.39 22.24
CA HIS A 23 14.46 -10.78 23.13
C HIS A 23 13.39 -11.78 23.61
N GLY A 24 13.59 -13.08 23.35
CA GLY A 24 12.69 -14.16 23.77
C GLY A 24 11.38 -14.24 23.00
N ILE A 25 11.31 -13.67 21.79
CA ILE A 25 10.10 -13.67 20.97
C ILE A 25 10.15 -14.84 20.00
N ALA A 26 9.18 -15.75 20.12
CA ALA A 26 9.06 -16.91 19.24
C ALA A 26 8.61 -16.50 17.83
N VAL A 27 9.42 -16.88 16.82
CA VAL A 27 9.19 -16.51 15.42
C VAL A 27 9.27 -17.72 14.49
N LYS A 28 8.47 -17.66 13.42
CA LYS A 28 8.46 -18.64 12.33
C LYS A 28 8.78 -17.96 11.02
N VAL A 29 9.68 -18.55 10.24
CA VAL A 29 10.03 -18.08 8.89
C VAL A 29 9.28 -18.91 7.85
N THR A 30 8.66 -18.24 6.87
CA THR A 30 8.01 -18.89 5.72
C THR A 30 8.63 -18.42 4.41
N ASN A 31 8.42 -19.19 3.33
CA ASN A 31 8.91 -18.87 1.97
C ASN A 31 10.42 -18.67 1.88
N ARG A 32 11.16 -19.30 2.80
CA ARG A 32 12.62 -19.36 2.76
C ARG A 32 13.03 -20.41 1.74
N SER A 33 13.70 -20.01 0.66
CA SER A 33 14.30 -20.98 -0.24
C SER A 33 15.55 -21.58 0.42
N ASN A 34 15.70 -22.90 0.40
CA ASN A 34 16.94 -23.57 0.85
C ASN A 34 18.13 -23.28 -0.09
N TRP A 35 17.85 -22.75 -1.28
CA TRP A 35 18.84 -22.36 -2.27
C TRP A 35 19.41 -20.98 -1.94
N ASN A 36 20.64 -20.94 -1.43
CA ASN A 36 21.36 -19.71 -1.13
C ASN A 36 21.85 -19.04 -2.44
N ARG A 37 20.98 -18.25 -3.09
CA ARG A 37 21.41 -17.44 -4.24
C ARG A 37 22.28 -16.29 -3.74
N PRO A 38 23.43 -16.03 -4.38
CA PRO A 38 24.34 -15.05 -3.86
C PRO A 38 23.75 -13.63 -4.01
N ALA A 39 23.71 -12.90 -2.88
CA ALA A 39 22.95 -11.65 -2.69
C ALA A 39 23.51 -10.41 -3.42
N HIS A 40 24.58 -10.58 -4.20
CA HIS A 40 25.27 -9.52 -4.93
C HIS A 40 24.61 -9.15 -6.27
N ARG A 41 23.47 -9.75 -6.63
CA ARG A 41 22.72 -9.37 -7.82
C ARG A 41 22.27 -7.91 -7.67
N ARG A 42 22.76 -7.04 -8.57
CA ARG A 42 22.42 -5.61 -8.63
C ARG A 42 20.89 -5.46 -8.64
N PHE A 43 20.37 -4.42 -7.97
CA PHE A 43 18.95 -4.06 -8.01
C PHE A 43 18.49 -3.96 -9.48
N SER A 44 17.76 -4.96 -9.96
CA SER A 44 17.11 -4.90 -11.26
C SER A 44 15.76 -4.22 -11.09
N TYR A 45 15.52 -3.13 -11.82
CA TYR A 45 14.21 -2.47 -11.82
C TYR A 45 13.10 -3.33 -12.41
N ALA A 46 13.44 -4.35 -13.22
CA ALA A 46 12.49 -5.34 -13.75
C ALA A 46 11.94 -6.28 -12.65
N GLN A 47 12.63 -6.38 -11.51
CA GLN A 47 12.22 -7.19 -10.37
C GLN A 47 11.01 -6.61 -9.61
N ARG A 48 10.56 -5.39 -9.95
CA ARG A 48 9.39 -4.75 -9.30
C ARG A 48 8.09 -5.56 -9.48
N ASN A 49 8.02 -6.42 -10.50
CA ASN A 49 6.90 -7.32 -10.77
C ASN A 49 7.01 -8.70 -10.11
N GLU A 50 8.04 -8.97 -9.28
CA GLU A 50 8.04 -10.22 -8.53
C GLU A 50 7.02 -10.17 -7.39
N ASP A 51 6.22 -11.24 -7.31
CA ASP A 51 5.23 -11.43 -6.27
C ASP A 51 5.86 -11.38 -4.87
N ARG A 52 5.61 -10.28 -4.14
CA ARG A 52 6.10 -10.09 -2.76
C ARG A 52 5.63 -11.20 -1.82
N SER A 53 4.54 -11.89 -2.14
CA SER A 53 4.06 -13.05 -1.38
C SER A 53 5.06 -14.21 -1.42
N ALA A 54 5.85 -14.35 -2.50
CA ALA A 54 6.86 -15.39 -2.63
C ALA A 54 8.16 -15.08 -1.86
N TRP A 55 8.34 -13.85 -1.37
CA TRP A 55 9.52 -13.50 -0.59
C TRP A 55 9.50 -14.19 0.78
N PRO A 56 10.67 -14.44 1.36
CA PRO A 56 10.81 -14.83 2.76
C PRO A 56 10.04 -13.88 3.69
N GLN A 57 9.39 -14.46 4.71
CA GLN A 57 8.57 -13.71 5.66
C GLN A 57 8.82 -14.19 7.09
N VAL A 58 8.82 -13.25 8.03
CA VAL A 58 8.92 -13.51 9.47
C VAL A 58 7.54 -13.32 10.10
N TRP A 59 7.10 -14.34 10.81
CA TRP A 59 5.85 -14.38 11.54
C TRP A 59 6.13 -14.49 13.04
N VAL A 60 5.38 -13.75 13.85
CA VAL A 60 5.38 -13.95 15.30
C VAL A 60 4.37 -15.04 15.64
N GLU A 61 4.78 -16.02 16.45
CA GLU A 61 3.93 -17.16 16.78
C GLU A 61 2.74 -16.73 17.66
N ARG A 62 3.04 -16.02 18.75
CA ARG A 62 2.07 -15.51 19.73
C ARG A 62 1.60 -14.11 19.34
N ALA A 63 0.30 -13.87 19.39
CA ALA A 63 -0.25 -12.55 19.03
C ALA A 63 0.15 -11.46 20.05
N ASP A 64 0.32 -11.83 21.31
CA ASP A 64 0.65 -10.93 22.42
C ASP A 64 2.06 -10.33 22.31
N ASP A 65 2.98 -11.05 21.67
CA ASP A 65 4.37 -10.58 21.47
C ASP A 65 4.50 -9.63 20.27
N TYR A 66 3.45 -9.50 19.45
CA TYR A 66 3.48 -8.71 18.22
C TYR A 66 3.73 -7.20 18.44
N PRO A 67 3.10 -6.53 19.43
CA PRO A 67 3.37 -5.12 19.70
C PRO A 67 4.83 -4.89 20.11
N ARG A 68 5.36 -5.75 20.99
CA ARG A 68 6.75 -5.71 21.46
C ARG A 68 7.73 -5.94 20.31
N ALA A 69 7.48 -6.93 19.46
CA ALA A 69 8.29 -7.19 18.27
C ALA A 69 8.33 -5.97 17.32
N ARG A 70 7.20 -5.26 17.19
CA ARG A 70 7.12 -4.04 16.37
C ARG A 70 7.88 -2.86 16.99
N GLU A 71 7.89 -2.75 18.31
CA GLU A 71 8.70 -1.75 19.02
C GLU A 71 10.19 -1.95 18.78
N LEU A 72 10.67 -3.20 18.86
CA LEU A 72 12.07 -3.53 18.58
C LEU A 72 12.48 -3.16 17.16
N LEU A 73 11.63 -3.47 16.16
CA LEU A 73 11.91 -3.11 14.77
C LEU A 73 11.90 -1.59 14.55
N ARG A 74 10.99 -0.86 15.20
CA ARG A 74 10.95 0.62 15.16
C ARG A 74 12.20 1.23 15.77
N GLY A 75 12.70 0.70 16.89
CA GLY A 75 13.93 1.17 17.53
C GLY A 75 15.17 1.09 16.63
N LEU A 76 15.19 0.16 15.68
CA LEU A 76 16.26 -0.01 14.70
C LEU A 76 16.05 0.79 13.39
N GLY A 77 14.97 1.58 13.29
CA GLY A 77 14.60 2.27 12.05
C GLY A 77 14.13 1.34 10.93
N ILE A 78 13.88 0.06 11.23
CA ILE A 78 13.32 -0.91 10.29
C ILE A 78 11.81 -0.84 10.41
N GLU A 79 11.21 0.21 9.83
CA GLU A 79 9.76 0.35 9.84
C GLU A 79 9.16 -0.66 8.84
N PRO A 80 8.36 -1.64 9.29
CA PRO A 80 7.72 -2.56 8.36
C PRO A 80 6.74 -1.76 7.52
N VAL A 81 6.98 -1.71 6.20
CA VAL A 81 6.09 -1.07 5.23
C VAL A 81 4.72 -1.73 5.33
N VAL A 82 3.83 -1.13 6.12
CA VAL A 82 2.43 -1.50 6.10
C VAL A 82 1.95 -1.04 4.73
N ARG A 83 1.55 -1.99 3.88
CA ARG A 83 1.07 -1.74 2.51
C ARG A 83 -0.13 -0.77 2.44
N HIS A 84 -0.63 -0.35 3.60
CA HIS A 84 -1.71 0.61 3.81
C HIS A 84 -1.44 1.50 5.06
N ALA A 85 -0.18 1.74 5.47
CA ALA A 85 0.13 2.59 6.63
C ALA A 85 -0.53 3.96 6.50
N GLU A 86 -0.41 4.56 5.32
CA GLU A 86 -1.02 5.82 4.95
C GLU A 86 -2.55 5.75 4.94
N GLU A 87 -3.14 4.69 4.39
CA GLU A 87 -4.60 4.49 4.38
C GLU A 87 -5.19 4.23 5.78
N LEU A 88 -4.45 3.51 6.64
CA LEU A 88 -4.79 3.25 8.04
C LEU A 88 -4.58 4.48 8.93
N ALA A 89 -3.55 5.29 8.66
CA ALA A 89 -3.35 6.58 9.33
C ALA A 89 -4.44 7.59 8.93
N LEU A 90 -4.81 7.62 7.65
CA LEU A 90 -5.93 8.40 7.12
C LEU A 90 -7.28 7.96 7.74
N ALA A 91 -7.45 6.67 8.04
CA ALA A 91 -8.63 6.17 8.73
C ALA A 91 -8.64 6.48 10.24
N ARG A 92 -7.47 6.64 10.87
CA ARG A 92 -7.34 6.82 12.32
C ARG A 92 -7.54 8.27 12.77
N GLU A 93 -7.22 9.24 11.92
CA GLU A 93 -7.51 10.66 12.16
C GLU A 93 -8.05 11.37 10.90
N PRO A 94 -9.38 11.43 10.69
CA PRO A 94 -9.94 12.22 9.60
C PRO A 94 -9.90 13.70 10.00
N SER A 95 -8.72 14.32 9.88
CA SER A 95 -8.55 15.74 10.15
C SER A 95 -9.52 16.56 9.26
N PRO A 96 -10.11 17.65 9.77
CA PRO A 96 -11.18 18.39 9.08
C PRO A 96 -10.78 18.93 7.69
N GLN A 97 -9.48 19.06 7.43
CA GLN A 97 -8.94 19.48 6.14
C GLN A 97 -9.13 18.42 5.03
N HIS A 98 -9.00 17.13 5.35
CA HIS A 98 -9.18 16.04 4.37
C HIS A 98 -10.64 15.87 3.95
N ARG A 99 -11.60 16.09 4.87
CA ARG A 99 -13.04 16.12 4.54
C ARG A 99 -13.35 17.21 3.52
N ARG A 100 -12.75 18.39 3.66
CA ARG A 100 -12.92 19.50 2.68
C ARG A 100 -12.35 19.13 1.32
N GLN A 101 -11.17 18.51 1.24
CA GLN A 101 -10.57 18.10 -0.03
C GLN A 101 -11.41 17.04 -0.76
N ALA A 102 -11.93 16.04 -0.04
CA ALA A 102 -12.81 15.02 -0.62
C ALA A 102 -14.10 15.61 -1.20
N LEU A 103 -14.71 16.59 -0.51
CA LEU A 103 -15.87 17.32 -1.01
C LEU A 103 -15.53 18.17 -2.24
N VAL A 104 -14.40 18.87 -2.23
CA VAL A 104 -13.93 19.68 -3.37
C VAL A 104 -13.73 18.82 -4.61
N VAL A 105 -13.13 17.62 -4.49
CA VAL A 105 -12.95 16.71 -5.64
C VAL A 105 -14.30 16.23 -6.18
N ARG A 106 -15.26 15.90 -5.31
CA ARG A 106 -16.62 15.49 -5.73
C ARG A 106 -17.36 16.62 -6.44
N VAL A 107 -17.35 17.82 -5.87
CA VAL A 107 -18.00 19.00 -6.46
C VAL A 107 -17.35 19.35 -7.80
N ARG A 108 -16.02 19.37 -7.89
CA ARG A 108 -15.29 19.63 -9.13
C ARG A 108 -15.67 18.64 -10.24
N ARG A 109 -15.76 17.35 -9.93
CA ARG A 109 -16.19 16.34 -10.91
C ARG A 109 -17.62 16.57 -11.38
N LEU A 110 -18.53 16.93 -10.46
CA LEU A 110 -19.93 17.18 -10.79
C LEU A 110 -20.07 18.41 -11.70
N VAL A 111 -19.35 19.50 -11.40
CA VAL A 111 -19.29 20.70 -12.25
C VAL A 111 -18.72 20.37 -13.64
N MET A 112 -17.64 19.60 -13.72
CA MET A 112 -17.06 19.18 -15.00
C MET A 112 -18.05 18.36 -15.84
N LEU A 113 -18.80 17.44 -15.23
CA LEU A 113 -19.82 16.65 -15.93
C LEU A 113 -20.98 17.52 -16.43
N VAL A 114 -21.44 18.48 -15.63
CA VAL A 114 -22.48 19.42 -16.04
C VAL A 114 -22.01 20.28 -17.21
N LEU A 115 -20.79 20.84 -17.15
CA LEU A 115 -20.22 21.61 -18.24
C LEU A 115 -20.06 20.78 -19.51
N ALA A 116 -19.58 19.55 -19.40
CA ALA A 116 -19.46 18.63 -20.53
C ALA A 116 -20.84 18.33 -21.16
N ALA A 117 -21.87 18.09 -20.34
CA ALA A 117 -23.23 17.84 -20.81
C ALA A 117 -23.83 19.07 -21.51
N VAL A 118 -23.67 20.27 -20.96
CA VAL A 118 -24.11 21.53 -21.60
C VAL A 118 -23.38 21.75 -22.92
N PHE A 119 -22.06 21.53 -22.94
CA PHE A 119 -21.27 21.67 -24.15
C PHE A 119 -21.70 20.66 -25.23
N ALA A 120 -21.93 19.40 -24.86
CA ALA A 120 -22.45 18.38 -25.76
C ALA A 120 -23.84 18.74 -26.29
N LEU A 121 -24.73 19.28 -25.45
CA LEU A 121 -26.06 19.75 -25.88
C LEU A 121 -25.99 20.91 -26.88
N LEU A 122 -25.13 21.90 -26.61
CA LEU A 122 -24.88 23.01 -27.51
C LEU A 122 -24.29 22.53 -28.84
N MET A 123 -23.36 21.59 -28.79
CA MET A 123 -22.75 20.99 -29.98
C MET A 123 -23.79 20.21 -30.80
N MET A 124 -24.64 19.40 -30.17
CA MET A 124 -25.75 18.70 -30.84
C MET A 124 -26.75 19.67 -31.48
N ARG A 125 -27.01 20.82 -30.84
CA ARG A 125 -27.85 21.88 -31.41
C ARG A 125 -27.17 22.60 -32.57
N TYR A 126 -25.87 22.84 -32.48
CA TYR A 126 -25.08 23.51 -33.53
C TYR A 126 -24.88 22.62 -34.76
N LEU A 127 -24.73 21.31 -34.59
CA LEU A 127 -24.70 20.34 -35.70
C LEU A 127 -26.08 20.05 -36.30
N GLY A 128 -27.14 20.72 -35.84
CA GLY A 128 -28.47 20.65 -36.47
C GLY A 128 -29.24 19.34 -36.22
N MET A 129 -28.79 18.47 -35.30
CA MET A 129 -29.51 17.24 -34.94
C MET A 129 -30.82 17.50 -34.17
N LEU A 130 -30.96 18.69 -33.57
CA LEU A 130 -32.23 19.20 -33.02
C LEU A 130 -32.65 20.46 -33.81
N GLY A 131 -33.21 20.27 -35.00
CA GLY A 131 -33.88 21.34 -35.73
C GLY A 131 -35.19 21.76 -35.05
N PRO A 132 -35.58 23.04 -35.08
CA PRO A 132 -36.84 23.48 -34.48
C PRO A 132 -38.02 22.79 -35.17
N ALA A 133 -38.94 22.25 -34.38
CA ALA A 133 -40.27 21.86 -34.86
C ALA A 133 -40.90 23.12 -35.49
N ARG A 134 -41.02 23.12 -36.82
CA ARG A 134 -41.70 24.17 -37.56
C ARG A 134 -43.22 24.04 -37.32
N PRO A 135 -43.95 25.15 -37.16
CA PRO A 135 -45.41 25.15 -37.00
C PRO A 135 -46.13 24.63 -38.25
#